data_AF-R1D1P4-F1
#
_entry.id   AF-R1D1P4-F1
#
_cell.length_a   1.000
_cell.length_b   1.000
_cell.length_c   1.000
_cell.angle_alpha   90.00
_cell.angle_beta   90.00
_cell.angle_gamma   90.00
#
_symmetry.space_group_name_H-M   'P 1'
#
loop_
_entity.id
_entity.type
_entity.pdbx_description
1 polymer ?
#
loop_
_entity_poly.entity_id
_entity_poly.type
_entity_poly.pdbx_seq_one_letter_code
_entity_poly.pdbx_strand_id
1 'polypeptide(L)'
;MAVLNNYQINVGSPFSGTSLHFHYMAVSALLHGRKRWFLYPPADASYSNAHFFDDFEPARRGQLGRQLECTQQAGDVLFVPSLWAHGVLYEENSVSVSFLYSDSQSSGGT
;
A
#
# COMPACT_ATOMS: atom_id res chain seq x y z
N MET A 1 -25.52 2.10 10.74
CA MET A 1 -24.51 1.84 9.68
C MET A 1 -23.74 3.12 9.45
N ALA A 2 -22.57 3.28 10.07
CA ALA A 2 -21.67 4.39 9.73
C ALA A 2 -20.80 3.91 8.57
N VAL A 3 -21.11 4.35 7.36
CA VAL A 3 -20.17 4.23 6.24
C VAL A 3 -19.09 5.27 6.53
N LEU A 4 -17.95 4.83 7.06
CA LEU A 4 -16.78 5.70 7.13
C LEU A 4 -16.29 5.91 5.70
N ASN A 5 -16.51 7.11 5.18
CA ASN A 5 -16.03 7.57 3.88
C ASN A 5 -14.50 7.70 3.93
N ASN A 6 -13.79 6.57 3.89
CA ASN A 6 -12.34 6.54 4.07
C ASN A 6 -11.61 6.71 2.73
N TYR A 7 -11.96 7.78 2.02
CA TYR A 7 -11.27 8.21 0.81
C TYR A 7 -10.06 9.06 1.18
N GLN A 8 -8.94 8.78 0.54
CA GLN A 8 -7.69 9.51 0.73
C GLN A 8 -7.20 10.00 -0.62
N ILE A 9 -6.75 11.26 -0.67
CA ILE A 9 -5.99 11.78 -1.80
C ILE A 9 -4.51 11.61 -1.45
N ASN A 10 -3.74 11.01 -2.35
CA ASN A 10 -2.30 10.89 -2.17
C ASN A 10 -1.61 11.71 -3.26
N VAL A 11 -0.68 12.56 -2.84
CA VAL A 11 0.17 13.37 -3.72
C VAL A 11 1.61 13.14 -3.30
N GLY A 12 2.49 12.87 -4.24
CA GLY A 12 3.90 12.60 -3.96
C GLY A 12 4.80 13.01 -5.11
N SER A 13 6.01 13.43 -4.77
CA SER A 13 7.09 13.72 -5.73
C SER A 13 7.91 12.48 -6.03
N PRO A 14 8.71 12.45 -7.11
CA PRO A 14 9.69 11.39 -7.33
C PRO A 14 10.53 11.14 -6.08
N PHE A 15 10.85 9.88 -5.80
CA PHE A 15 11.65 9.47 -4.64
C PHE A 15 10.99 9.72 -3.28
N SER A 16 9.68 9.96 -3.23
CA SER A 16 8.89 9.91 -2.00
C SER A 16 8.11 8.61 -1.92
N GLY A 17 7.55 8.28 -0.75
CA GLY A 17 6.89 7.00 -0.58
C GLY A 17 6.38 6.72 0.81
N THR A 18 5.80 5.53 0.97
CA THR A 18 5.36 4.99 2.26
C THR A 18 6.20 3.79 2.65
N SER A 19 6.70 3.81 3.87
CA SER A 19 7.34 2.66 4.53
C SER A 19 6.43 1.44 4.54
N LEU A 20 6.99 0.27 4.83
CA LEU A 20 6.24 -0.98 4.82
C LEU A 20 5.18 -1.00 5.93
N HIS A 21 3.91 -1.19 5.56
CA HIS A 21 2.79 -1.25 6.50
C HIS A 21 1.67 -2.16 5.99
N PHE A 22 0.71 -2.51 6.84
CA PHE A 22 -0.47 -3.28 6.45
C PHE A 22 -1.70 -2.77 7.18
N HIS A 23 -2.86 -3.01 6.58
CA HIS A 23 -4.17 -2.65 7.11
C HIS A 23 -5.24 -3.56 6.47
N TYR A 24 -6.52 -3.23 6.67
CA TYR A 24 -7.63 -3.86 5.95
C TYR A 24 -7.52 -3.64 4.43
N MET A 25 -8.40 -4.25 3.64
CA MET A 25 -8.31 -4.17 2.18
C MET A 25 -8.35 -2.71 1.69
N ALA A 26 -7.58 -2.41 0.66
CA ALA A 26 -7.54 -1.09 0.05
C ALA A 26 -7.55 -1.16 -1.48
N VAL A 27 -8.05 -0.09 -2.09
CA VAL A 27 -7.97 0.17 -3.52
C VAL A 27 -7.27 1.51 -3.74
N SER A 28 -6.36 1.59 -4.71
CA SER A 28 -5.73 2.84 -5.14
C SER A 28 -5.87 3.02 -6.64
N ALA A 29 -6.51 4.11 -7.08
CA ALA A 29 -6.62 4.50 -8.48
C ALA A 29 -5.63 5.64 -8.77
N LEU A 30 -4.69 5.41 -9.69
CA LEU A 30 -3.67 6.40 -10.05
C LEU A 30 -4.20 7.32 -11.15
N LEU A 31 -4.30 8.62 -10.87
CA LEU A 31 -4.83 9.61 -11.82
C LEU A 31 -3.73 10.21 -12.71
N HIS A 32 -2.54 10.39 -12.14
CA HIS A 32 -1.37 10.94 -12.84
C HIS A 32 -0.07 10.38 -12.23
N GLY A 33 0.97 10.30 -13.05
CA GLY A 33 2.31 9.86 -12.66
C GLY A 33 2.48 8.34 -12.69
N ARG A 34 3.43 7.85 -11.90
CA ARG A 34 3.83 6.44 -11.86
C ARG A 34 4.28 6.04 -10.47
N LYS A 35 3.75 4.91 -9.98
CA LYS A 35 4.10 4.35 -8.67
C LYS A 35 4.67 2.95 -8.83
N ARG A 36 5.60 2.59 -7.94
CA ARG A 36 6.09 1.23 -7.77
C ARG A 36 5.65 0.71 -6.42
N TRP A 37 5.09 -0.48 -6.42
CA TRP A 37 4.54 -1.13 -5.25
C TRP A 37 5.37 -2.35 -4.88
N PHE A 38 5.60 -2.50 -3.59
CA PHE A 38 6.23 -3.67 -3.00
C PHE A 38 5.20 -4.30 -2.08
N LEU A 39 4.93 -5.58 -2.26
CA LEU A 39 3.83 -6.29 -1.64
C LEU A 39 4.35 -7.60 -1.04
N TYR A 40 3.91 -7.91 0.17
CA TYR A 40 4.25 -9.15 0.86
C TYR A 40 2.96 -9.84 1.32
N PRO A 41 2.84 -11.16 1.12
CA PRO A 41 1.69 -11.90 1.60
C PRO A 41 1.60 -11.85 3.13
N PRO A 42 0.42 -12.09 3.73
CA PRO A 42 0.24 -11.99 5.17
C PRO A 42 1.19 -12.86 6.01
N ALA A 43 1.64 -14.00 5.48
CA ALA A 43 2.62 -14.88 6.15
C ALA A 43 4.02 -14.24 6.30
N ASP A 44 4.32 -13.29 5.42
CA ASP A 44 5.60 -12.57 5.30
C ASP A 44 5.44 -11.08 5.67
N ALA A 45 4.25 -10.68 6.14
CA ALA A 45 3.94 -9.29 6.40
C ALA A 45 4.74 -8.75 7.58
N SER A 46 5.32 -7.56 7.39
CA SER A 46 6.04 -6.83 8.44
C SER A 46 5.61 -5.37 8.42
N TYR A 47 5.84 -4.68 9.53
CA TYR A 47 5.56 -3.27 9.70
C TYR A 47 6.85 -2.54 10.04
N SER A 48 7.09 -1.40 9.40
CA SER A 48 8.26 -0.57 9.65
C SER A 48 7.88 0.89 9.92
N ASN A 49 8.59 1.48 10.88
CA ASN A 49 8.58 2.92 11.14
C ASN A 49 9.84 3.61 10.58
N ALA A 50 10.70 2.87 9.87
CA ALA A 50 11.87 3.45 9.21
C ALA A 50 11.44 4.31 8.01
N HIS A 51 12.35 5.11 7.44
CA HIS A 51 12.03 5.83 6.21
C HIS A 51 11.93 4.85 5.04
N PHE A 52 11.14 5.19 4.02
CA PHE A 52 10.92 4.35 2.84
C PHE A 52 12.23 3.74 2.31
N PHE A 53 13.26 4.54 2.07
CA PHE A 53 14.51 4.02 1.51
C PHE A 53 15.20 3.01 2.42
N ASP A 54 15.13 3.19 3.74
CA ASP A 54 15.70 2.24 4.69
C ASP A 54 15.02 0.87 4.60
N ASP A 55 13.71 0.83 4.33
CA ASP A 55 12.95 -0.42 4.16
C ASP A 55 13.29 -1.15 2.86
N PHE A 56 13.63 -0.39 1.81
CA PHE A 56 13.88 -0.92 0.48
C PHE A 56 15.36 -1.04 0.13
N GLU A 57 16.25 -0.77 1.09
CA GLU A 57 17.67 -1.09 1.02
C GLU A 57 17.85 -2.57 0.64
N PRO A 58 18.72 -2.89 -0.34
CA PRO A 58 18.90 -4.26 -0.84
C PRO A 58 19.16 -5.30 0.27
N ALA A 59 19.82 -4.90 1.34
CA ALA A 59 20.10 -5.76 2.50
C ALA A 59 18.84 -6.24 3.24
N ARG A 60 17.74 -5.46 3.21
CA ARG A 60 16.47 -5.80 3.88
C ARG A 60 15.49 -6.55 2.97
N ARG A 61 15.51 -6.30 1.66
CA ARG A 61 14.59 -6.93 0.69
C ARG A 61 14.64 -8.46 0.74
N GLY A 62 15.80 -9.05 1.00
CA GLY A 62 15.97 -10.51 1.07
C GLY A 62 15.55 -11.15 2.41
N GLN A 63 15.22 -10.37 3.43
CA GLN A 63 14.95 -10.86 4.78
C GLN A 63 13.46 -11.13 5.05
N LEU A 64 12.57 -10.53 4.25
CA LEU A 64 11.12 -10.50 4.48
C LEU A 64 10.34 -11.52 3.63
N GLY A 65 10.98 -12.56 3.09
CA GLY A 65 10.28 -13.62 2.36
C GLY A 65 9.86 -13.24 0.94
N ARG A 66 8.67 -13.65 0.50
CA ARG A 66 8.25 -13.56 -0.92
C ARG A 66 7.70 -12.17 -1.26
N GLN A 67 8.58 -11.27 -1.68
CA GLN A 67 8.20 -9.97 -2.24
C GLN A 67 7.57 -10.12 -3.64
N LEU A 68 6.43 -9.46 -3.85
CA LEU A 68 5.90 -9.13 -5.17
C LEU A 68 6.16 -7.65 -5.46
N GLU A 69 6.52 -7.33 -6.69
CA GLU A 69 6.76 -5.95 -7.15
C GLU A 69 5.94 -5.68 -8.42
N CYS A 70 5.29 -4.52 -8.49
CA CYS A 70 4.62 -4.08 -9.69
C CYS A 70 4.67 -2.55 -9.87
N THR A 71 4.56 -2.11 -11.11
CA THR A 71 4.42 -0.70 -11.47
C THR A 71 2.95 -0.40 -11.76
N GLN A 72 2.42 0.66 -11.15
CA GLN A 72 1.11 1.22 -11.43
C GLN A 72 1.27 2.46 -12.32
N GLN A 73 0.63 2.44 -13.49
CA GLN A 73 0.56 3.55 -14.44
C GLN A 73 -0.69 4.41 -14.19
N ALA A 74 -0.71 5.64 -14.70
CA ALA A 74 -1.92 6.46 -14.68
C ALA A 74 -3.07 5.75 -15.41
N GLY A 75 -4.23 5.66 -14.75
CA GLY A 75 -5.39 4.88 -15.19
C GLY A 75 -5.52 3.51 -14.52
N ASP A 76 -4.44 2.96 -13.96
CA ASP A 76 -4.47 1.66 -13.30
C ASP A 76 -5.14 1.74 -11.91
N VAL A 77 -5.83 0.66 -11.56
CA VAL A 77 -6.36 0.41 -10.22
C VAL A 77 -5.59 -0.73 -9.58
N LEU A 78 -4.95 -0.45 -8.43
CA LEU A 78 -4.33 -1.48 -7.61
C LEU A 78 -5.26 -1.87 -6.46
N PHE A 79 -5.43 -3.17 -6.27
CA PHE A 79 -6.10 -3.75 -5.10
C PHE A 79 -5.06 -4.37 -4.17
N VAL A 80 -5.14 -4.02 -2.88
CA VAL A 80 -4.32 -4.60 -1.81
C VAL A 80 -5.25 -5.37 -0.87
N PRO A 81 -5.15 -6.71 -0.81
CA PRO A 81 -5.98 -7.51 0.10
C PRO A 81 -5.64 -7.21 1.57
N SER A 82 -6.58 -7.50 2.48
CA SER A 82 -6.37 -7.34 3.92
C SER A 82 -5.08 -8.03 4.38
N LEU A 83 -4.34 -7.37 5.28
CA LEU A 83 -3.12 -7.85 5.93
C LEU A 83 -1.92 -8.07 5.01
N TRP A 84 -1.99 -7.69 3.72
CA TRP A 84 -0.80 -7.63 2.88
C TRP A 84 0.06 -6.43 3.26
N ALA A 85 1.31 -6.69 3.65
CA ALA A 85 2.26 -5.61 3.89
C ALA A 85 2.67 -4.99 2.56
N HIS A 86 2.71 -3.68 2.52
CA HIS A 86 3.03 -2.94 1.32
C HIS A 86 3.76 -1.63 1.58
N GLY A 87 4.61 -1.27 0.64
CA GLY A 87 5.23 0.05 0.56
C GLY A 87 5.16 0.57 -0.87
N VAL A 88 5.20 1.89 -1.01
CA VAL A 88 4.95 2.57 -2.28
C VAL A 88 6.07 3.56 -2.54
N LEU A 89 6.65 3.52 -3.73
CA LEU A 89 7.56 4.52 -4.27
C LEU A 89 6.85 5.34 -5.34
N TYR A 90 6.91 6.65 -5.23
CA TYR A 90 6.57 7.56 -6.32
C TYR A 90 7.79 7.68 -7.24
N GLU A 91 7.65 7.24 -8.49
CA GLU A 91 8.71 7.36 -9.50
C GLU A 91 8.62 8.68 -10.27
N GLU A 92 7.41 9.23 -10.32
CA GLU A 92 7.08 10.50 -10.95
C GLU A 92 6.22 11.33 -9.99
N ASN A 93 6.06 12.63 -10.26
CA ASN A 93 5.05 13.43 -9.56
C ASN A 93 3.69 12.77 -9.81
N SER A 94 3.00 12.35 -8.76
CA SER A 94 1.80 11.54 -8.92
C SER A 94 0.65 12.00 -8.03
N VAL A 95 -0.56 11.75 -8.53
CA VAL A 95 -1.82 12.00 -7.82
C VAL A 95 -2.67 10.75 -7.90
N SER A 96 -3.16 10.26 -6.77
CA SER A 96 -4.08 9.11 -6.70
C SER A 96 -5.21 9.34 -5.70
N VAL A 97 -6.28 8.57 -5.87
CA VAL A 97 -7.33 8.43 -4.86
C VAL A 97 -7.32 7.00 -4.37
N SER A 98 -7.32 6.83 -3.05
CA SER A 98 -7.35 5.53 -2.40
C SER A 98 -8.55 5.40 -1.49
N PHE A 99 -9.06 4.18 -1.33
CA PHE A 99 -10.15 3.86 -0.43
C PHE A 99 -9.79 2.65 0.42
N LEU A 100 -9.91 2.79 1.74
CA LEU A 100 -9.71 1.72 2.71
C LEU A 100 -11.06 1.16 3.13
N TYR A 101 -11.26 -0.15 3.01
CA TYR A 101 -12.45 -0.80 3.54
C TYR A 101 -12.24 -1.09 5.02
N SER A 102 -13.20 -0.73 5.86
CA SER A 102 -13.32 -1.31 7.20
C SER A 102 -14.13 -2.60 7.09
N ASP A 103 -13.69 -3.69 7.72
CA ASP A 103 -14.56 -4.85 7.87
C ASP A 103 -15.82 -4.43 8.63
N SER A 104 -16.99 -4.84 8.14
CA SER A 104 -18.21 -4.75 8.92
C SER A 104 -17.99 -5.58 10.19
N GLN A 105 -18.16 -4.96 11.37
CA GLN A 105 -18.22 -5.63 12.67
C GLN A 105 -18.88 -7.01 12.53
N SER A 106 -18.20 -8.07 12.96
CA SER A 106 -18.79 -9.38 13.11
C SER A 106 -19.92 -9.29 14.15
N SER A 107 -21.13 -8.98 13.71
CA SER A 107 -22.35 -9.22 14.49
C SER A 107 -22.58 -10.73 14.48
N GLY A 108 -21.91 -11.45 15.36
CA GLY A 108 -21.99 -12.91 15.41
C GLY A 108 -21.41 -13.47 16.69
N GLY A 109 -21.89 -12.96 17.84
CA GLY A 109 -21.83 -13.72 19.07
C GLY A 109 -22.88 -14.83 19.02
N THR A 110 -22.44 -16.06 19.25
CA THR A 110 -23.22 -17.14 19.85
C THR A 110 -22.32 -17.85 20.83
#